data_AF-A0A4V2NG48-F1
#
_entry.id   AF-A0A4V2NG48-F1
#
_cell.length_a   1.000
_cell.length_b   1.000
_cell.length_c   1.000
_cell.angle_alpha   90.00
_cell.angle_beta   90.00
_cell.angle_gamma   90.00
#
_symmetry.space_group_name_H-M   'P 1'
#
loop_
_entity.id
_entity.type
_entity.pdbx_description
1 polymer ?
#
loop_
_entity_poly.entity_id
_entity_poly.type
_entity_poly.pdbx_seq_one_letter_code
_entity_poly.pdbx_strand_id
1 'polypeptide(L)' 'MKAVPILAVLLATTFAMAAAPHVSDGRLVDGHGMTLHVFDGKGASDARSCEGDCERNFPPAA' A
#
# COMPACT_ATOMS: atom_id res chain seq x y z
N MET A 1 2.41 19.35 -39.04
CA MET A 1 2.77 17.97 -38.63
C MET A 1 4.11 17.97 -37.88
N LYS A 2 4.20 18.62 -36.72
CA LYS A 2 5.41 18.61 -35.86
C LYS A 2 5.08 18.66 -34.36
N ALA A 3 3.82 18.87 -34.00
CA ALA A 3 3.36 18.93 -32.61
C ALA A 3 3.02 17.54 -32.01
N VAL A 4 2.82 16.54 -32.86
CA VAL A 4 2.42 15.17 -32.46
C VAL A 4 3.46 14.45 -31.56
N PRO A 5 4.78 14.49 -31.81
CA PRO A 5 5.73 13.76 -30.96
C PRO A 5 5.88 14.38 -29.55
N ILE A 6 5.64 15.69 -29.40
CA ILE A 6 5.79 16.40 -28.12
C ILE A 6 4.66 16.01 -27.16
N LEU A 7 3.43 15.83 -27.68
CA LEU A 7 2.28 15.45 -26.87
C LEU A 7 2.42 14.01 -26.31
N ALA A 8 3.01 13.09 -27.08
CA ALA A 8 3.22 11.71 -26.66
C ALA A 8 4.24 11.58 -25.51
N VAL A 9 5.27 12.43 -25.49
CA VAL A 9 6.29 12.44 -24.41
C VAL A 9 5.71 13.00 -23.10
N LEU A 10 4.84 14.01 -23.16
CA LEU A 10 4.22 14.57 -21.94
C LEU A 10 3.32 13.54 -21.23
N LEU A 11 2.60 12.71 -21.98
CA LEU A 11 1.68 11.69 -21.43
C LEU A 11 2.40 10.53 -20.73
N ALA A 12 3.69 10.29 -21.02
CA ALA A 12 4.44 9.17 -20.46
C ALA A 12 5.09 9.47 -19.09
N THR A 13 4.99 10.71 -18.57
CA THR A 13 5.79 11.15 -17.41
C THR A 13 5.03 11.21 -16.08
N THR A 14 3.71 11.03 -16.06
CA THR A 14 2.93 11.10 -14.81
C THR A 14 2.72 9.71 -14.23
N PHE A 15 3.77 9.14 -13.65
CA PHE A 15 3.61 8.01 -12.74
C PHE A 15 3.35 8.56 -11.33
N ALA A 16 2.11 8.49 -10.87
CA ALA A 16 1.76 8.84 -9.50
C ALA A 16 2.25 7.73 -8.55
N MET A 17 3.36 7.97 -7.85
CA MET A 17 3.82 7.11 -6.77
C MET A 17 3.08 7.52 -5.49
N ALA A 18 2.25 6.63 -4.95
CA ALA A 18 1.71 6.82 -3.61
C ALA A 18 2.84 6.64 -2.59
N ALA A 19 2.81 7.40 -1.50
CA ALA A 19 3.69 7.16 -0.37
C ALA A 19 3.44 5.75 0.17
N ALA A 20 4.50 5.07 0.60
CA ALA A 20 4.37 3.75 1.22
C ALA A 20 3.46 3.87 2.46
N PRO A 21 2.54 2.90 2.67
CA PRO A 21 1.83 2.77 3.92
C PRO A 21 2.81 2.67 5.09
N HIS A 22 2.39 3.12 6.27
CA HIS A 22 3.16 2.98 7.51
C HIS A 22 2.23 2.72 8.69
N VAL A 23 2.79 2.32 9.82
CA VAL A 23 2.03 2.07 11.04
C VAL A 23 1.90 3.36 11.88
N SER A 24 0.67 3.71 12.25
CA SER A 24 0.34 4.79 13.20
C SER A 24 -0.70 4.29 14.21
N ASP A 25 -0.44 4.46 15.51
CA ASP A 25 -1.35 4.06 16.61
C ASP A 25 -1.88 2.62 16.51
N GLY A 26 -1.04 1.69 16.06
CA GLY A 26 -1.43 0.28 15.88
C GLY A 26 -2.39 0.06 14.71
N ARG A 27 -2.34 0.90 13.67
CA ARG A 27 -3.14 0.80 12.45
C ARG A 27 -2.23 1.03 11.25
N LEU A 28 -2.49 0.35 10.13
CA LEU A 28 -1.83 0.65 8.87
C LEU A 28 -2.54 1.86 8.24
N VAL A 29 -1.79 2.92 7.95
CA VAL A 29 -2.29 4.17 7.36
C VAL A 29 -1.56 4.51 6.07
N ASP A 30 -2.20 5.30 5.20
CA ASP A 30 -1.55 5.88 4.01
C ASP A 30 -0.69 7.11 4.35
N GLY A 31 -0.08 7.72 3.33
CA GLY A 31 0.73 8.93 3.49
C GLY A 31 -0.04 10.18 3.96
N HIS A 32 -1.37 10.17 3.92
CA HIS A 32 -2.25 11.22 4.43
C HIS A 32 -2.80 10.91 5.83
N GLY A 33 -2.41 9.79 6.43
CA GLY A 33 -2.91 9.33 7.72
C GLY A 33 -4.30 8.66 7.65
N MET A 34 -4.80 8.35 6.45
CA MET A 34 -6.06 7.64 6.29
C MET A 34 -5.85 6.17 6.64
N THR A 35 -6.72 5.62 7.49
CA THR A 35 -6.63 4.20 7.88
C THR A 35 -6.90 3.30 6.68
N LEU A 36 -5.93 2.45 6.37
CA LEU A 36 -6.05 1.37 5.39
C LEU A 36 -6.46 0.06 6.07
N HIS A 37 -5.94 -0.20 7.28
CA HIS A 37 -6.21 -1.42 8.03
C HIS A 37 -6.10 -1.22 9.54
N VAL A 38 -6.90 -1.97 10.31
CA VAL A 38 -6.92 -1.92 11.77
C VAL A 38 -6.54 -3.29 12.30
N PHE A 39 -5.52 -3.35 13.15
CA PHE A 39 -5.16 -4.57 13.87
C PHE A 39 -6.04 -4.63 15.13
N ASP A 40 -7.25 -5.20 15.02
CA ASP A 40 -8.22 -5.23 16.12
C ASP A 40 -8.05 -6.43 17.07
N GLY A 41 -6.94 -7.18 16.96
CA GLY A 41 -6.64 -8.44 17.64
C GLY A 41 -7.01 -8.47 19.13
N LYS A 42 -8.26 -8.81 19.40
CA LYS A 42 -8.83 -9.14 20.71
C LYS A 42 -9.42 -10.55 20.62
N GLY A 43 -8.57 -11.55 20.41
CA GLY A 43 -8.96 -12.95 20.32
C GLY A 43 -7.81 -13.83 19.84
N ALA A 44 -7.90 -15.14 20.06
CA ALA A 44 -7.03 -16.10 19.36
C ALA A 44 -7.10 -15.83 17.85
N SER A 45 -5.99 -16.00 17.12
CA SER A 45 -5.91 -15.82 15.66
C SER A 45 -7.19 -16.35 15.04
N ASP A 46 -7.99 -15.45 14.47
CA ASP A 46 -9.12 -15.86 13.68
C ASP A 46 -8.57 -16.77 12.57
N ALA A 47 -9.30 -17.81 12.16
CA ALA A 47 -8.81 -18.75 11.14
C ALA A 47 -8.52 -18.10 9.76
N ARG A 48 -8.57 -16.76 9.66
CA ARG A 48 -8.23 -15.93 8.49
C ARG A 48 -6.99 -15.07 8.72
N SER A 49 -6.40 -15.08 9.92
CA SER A 49 -5.06 -14.54 10.16
C SER A 49 -4.03 -15.37 9.38
N CYS A 50 -3.07 -14.67 8.77
CA CYS A 50 -2.06 -15.24 7.92
C CYS A 50 -0.89 -15.72 8.78
N GLU A 51 -0.89 -17.00 9.17
CA GLU A 51 0.20 -17.62 9.95
C GLU A 51 1.12 -18.53 9.10
N GLY A 52 2.33 -18.78 9.61
CA GLY A 52 3.27 -19.76 9.07
C GLY A 52 3.93 -19.32 7.76
N ASP A 53 3.85 -20.15 6.71
CA ASP A 53 4.44 -19.82 5.41
C ASP A 53 3.74 -18.64 4.73
N CYS A 54 2.50 -18.34 5.12
CA CYS A 54 1.79 -17.14 4.67
C CYS A 54 2.52 -15.87 5.17
N GLU A 55 2.82 -15.79 6.47
CA GLU A 55 3.60 -14.72 7.10
C GLU A 55 4.97 -14.53 6.45
N ARG A 56 5.67 -15.64 6.17
CA ARG A 56 7.02 -15.58 5.56
C ARG A 56 7.01 -15.00 4.15
N ASN A 57 5.97 -15.29 3.38
CA ASN A 57 5.85 -14.85 1.99
C ASN A 57 5.19 -13.46 1.86
N PHE A 58 4.36 -13.09 2.84
CA PHE A 58 3.64 -11.82 2.90
C PHE A 58 3.84 -11.17 4.27
N PRO A 59 5.08 -10.74 4.59
CA PRO A 59 5.34 -10.11 5.88
C PRO A 59 4.46 -8.86 6.05
N PRO A 60 4.03 -8.54 7.28
CA PRO A 60 3.31 -7.30 7.55
C PRO A 60 4.09 -6.12 6.96
N ALA A 61 3.39 -5.24 6.24
CA ALA A 61 4.01 -4.05 5.68
C ALA A 61 4.67 -3.25 6.84
N ALA A 62 5.99 -3.06 6.72
CA ALA A 62 6.80 -2.28 7.67
C ALA A 62 6.44 -0.79 7.60
#